data_AF-K0JY72-F1
#
_entry.id   AF-K0JY72-F1
#
_cell.length_a   1.000
_cell.length_b   1.000
_cell.length_c   1.000
_cell.angle_alpha   90.00
_cell.angle_beta   90.00
_cell.angle_gamma   90.00
#
_symmetry.space_group_name_H-M   'P 1'
#
loop_
_entity.id
_entity.type
_entity.pdbx_description
1 polymer ?
#
loop_
_entity_poly.entity_id
_entity_poly.type
_entity_poly.pdbx_seq_one_letter_code
_entity_poly.pdbx_strand_id
1 'polypeptide(L)'
;MFKKLRDQIDNATRQATERAGQDFRWHAAQFQQEAARQGHDIRPQMPTQGMAAQGFQLMNQDPAMVEFMSLPGEEQIRQQGLANQYGQNLRRLHEFGEPATAVVRTLDRTGVTVAAQPQYTSVLDVTRADGTTYRTTVTHLVPDMTFAQYAPGTRHHVRIDRNDPNNVGVFELLP
;
A
#
# COMPACT_ATOMS: atom_id res chain seq x y z
N MET A 1 -2.19 -41.82 -11.01
CA MET A 1 -1.53 -40.50 -11.13
C MET A 1 -2.16 -39.44 -10.22
N PHE A 2 -3.49 -39.28 -10.21
CA PHE A 2 -4.20 -38.27 -9.41
C PHE A 2 -4.00 -38.30 -7.88
N LYS A 3 -3.84 -39.49 -7.28
CA LYS A 3 -3.62 -39.64 -5.82
C LYS A 3 -2.34 -38.93 -5.35
N LYS A 4 -1.24 -39.12 -6.10
CA LYS A 4 0.07 -38.53 -5.77
C LYS A 4 0.06 -37.01 -5.87
N LEU A 5 -0.70 -36.46 -6.82
CA LEU A 5 -0.85 -35.00 -6.98
C LEU A 5 -1.64 -34.40 -5.81
N ARG A 6 -2.72 -35.06 -5.37
CA ARG A 6 -3.53 -34.64 -4.22
C ARG A 6 -2.70 -34.66 -2.92
N ASP A 7 -1.96 -35.74 -2.68
CA ASP A 7 -1.10 -35.87 -1.50
C ASP A 7 0.00 -34.79 -1.46
N GLN A 8 0.53 -34.40 -2.62
CA GLN A 8 1.52 -33.32 -2.73
C GLN A 8 0.92 -31.95 -2.41
N ILE A 9 -0.30 -31.67 -2.91
CA ILE A 9 -1.03 -30.43 -2.61
C ILE A 9 -1.35 -30.35 -1.11
N ASP A 10 -1.81 -31.44 -0.51
CA ASP A 10 -2.14 -31.48 0.93
C ASP A 10 -0.90 -31.29 1.81
N ASN A 11 0.24 -31.81 1.38
CA ASN A 11 1.50 -31.66 2.11
C ASN A 11 2.07 -30.24 1.97
N ALA A 12 2.03 -29.67 0.75
CA ALA A 12 2.42 -28.28 0.51
C ALA A 12 1.55 -27.30 1.31
N THR A 13 0.24 -27.56 1.36
CA THR A 13 -0.72 -26.73 2.11
C THR A 13 -0.46 -26.78 3.62
N ARG A 14 -0.16 -27.96 4.19
CA ARG A 14 0.25 -28.09 5.59
C ARG A 14 1.54 -27.34 5.89
N GLN A 15 2.56 -27.53 5.06
CA GLN A 15 3.85 -26.84 5.24
C GLN A 15 3.72 -25.31 5.16
N ALA A 16 2.91 -24.80 4.23
CA ALA A 16 2.63 -23.37 4.12
C ALA A 16 1.93 -22.83 5.37
N THR A 17 0.96 -23.59 5.92
CA THR A 17 0.23 -23.21 7.13
C THR A 17 1.14 -23.21 8.37
N GLU A 18 2.03 -24.18 8.48
CA GLU A 18 3.00 -24.27 9.59
C GLU A 18 4.00 -23.12 9.55
N ARG A 19 4.51 -22.76 8.36
CA ARG A 19 5.41 -21.61 8.17
C ARG A 19 4.72 -20.31 8.54
N ALA A 20 3.51 -20.07 8.03
CA ALA A 20 2.73 -18.88 8.36
C ALA A 20 2.46 -18.77 9.88
N GLY A 21 2.19 -19.89 10.56
CA GLY A 21 2.04 -19.91 12.02
C GLY A 21 3.34 -19.65 12.79
N GLN A 22 4.49 -20.10 12.27
CA GLN A 22 5.81 -19.78 12.85
C GLN A 22 6.13 -18.30 12.69
N ASP A 23 5.94 -17.75 11.50
CA ASP A 23 6.18 -16.34 11.18
C ASP A 23 5.28 -15.44 12.05
N PHE A 24 3.98 -15.76 12.15
CA PHE A 24 3.07 -15.02 13.02
C PHE A 24 3.54 -14.99 14.47
N ARG A 25 3.95 -16.14 15.03
CA ARG A 25 4.43 -16.21 16.42
C ARG A 25 5.69 -15.38 16.64
N TRP A 26 6.59 -15.37 15.67
CA TRP A 26 7.82 -14.56 15.73
C TRP A 26 7.49 -13.06 15.76
N HIS A 27 6.67 -12.59 14.82
CA HIS A 27 6.23 -11.19 14.76
C HIS A 27 5.38 -10.79 15.97
N ALA A 28 4.49 -11.67 16.43
CA ALA A 28 3.65 -11.43 17.60
C ALA A 28 4.48 -11.22 18.87
N ALA A 29 5.53 -12.00 19.07
CA ALA A 29 6.45 -11.84 20.20
C ALA A 29 7.19 -10.50 20.15
N GLN A 30 7.64 -10.07 18.97
CA GLN A 30 8.26 -8.76 18.80
C GLN A 30 7.29 -7.62 19.10
N PHE A 31 6.08 -7.70 18.55
CA PHE A 31 5.05 -6.70 18.78
C PHE A 31 4.66 -6.60 20.26
N GLN A 32 4.51 -7.74 20.95
CA GLN A 32 4.20 -7.76 22.37
C GLN A 32 5.31 -7.09 23.22
N GLN A 33 6.59 -7.32 22.87
CA GLN A 33 7.71 -6.66 23.54
C GLN A 33 7.67 -5.13 23.33
N GLU A 34 7.35 -4.68 22.11
CA GLU A 34 7.26 -3.26 21.78
C GLU A 34 6.06 -2.58 22.45
N ALA A 35 4.90 -3.23 22.44
CA ALA A 35 3.70 -2.76 23.13
C ALA A 35 3.94 -2.65 24.65
N ALA A 36 4.63 -3.62 25.26
CA ALA A 36 4.97 -3.59 26.69
C ALA A 36 5.90 -2.43 27.05
N ARG A 37 6.85 -2.07 26.17
CA ARG A 37 7.70 -0.88 26.34
C ARG A 37 6.90 0.42 26.35
N GLN A 38 5.77 0.44 25.65
CA GLN A 38 4.85 1.58 25.61
C GLN A 38 3.76 1.50 26.70
N GLY A 39 3.85 0.51 27.62
CA GLY A 39 2.91 0.36 28.73
C GLY A 39 1.61 -0.38 28.38
N HIS A 40 1.56 -1.07 27.24
CA HIS A 40 0.38 -1.82 26.79
C HIS A 40 0.59 -3.35 26.92
N ASP A 41 -0.35 -4.08 27.53
CA ASP A 41 -0.39 -5.56 27.51
C ASP A 41 -1.26 -6.03 26.34
N ILE A 42 -0.69 -6.04 25.13
CA ILE A 42 -1.36 -6.54 23.93
C ILE A 42 -0.83 -7.93 23.61
N ARG A 43 -1.75 -8.90 23.43
CA ARG A 43 -1.43 -10.27 23.06
C ARG A 43 -1.99 -10.56 21.68
N PRO A 44 -1.15 -10.52 20.62
CA PRO A 44 -1.61 -10.83 19.27
C PRO A 44 -2.15 -12.26 19.22
N GLN A 45 -3.37 -12.41 18.72
CA GLN A 45 -4.00 -13.71 18.54
C GLN A 45 -3.94 -14.09 17.06
N MET A 46 -3.76 -15.38 16.79
CA MET A 46 -3.91 -15.89 15.43
C MET A 46 -5.30 -15.51 14.91
N PRO A 47 -5.43 -15.04 13.66
CA PRO A 47 -6.73 -14.83 13.06
C PRO A 47 -7.56 -16.12 13.21
N THR A 48 -8.78 -15.99 13.73
CA THR A 48 -9.70 -17.13 13.77
C THR A 48 -9.98 -17.63 12.35
N GLN A 49 -10.37 -18.89 12.16
CA GLN A 49 -10.74 -19.37 10.82
C GLN A 49 -11.85 -18.52 10.18
N GLY A 50 -12.79 -18.01 10.99
CA GLY A 50 -13.82 -17.08 10.53
C GLY A 50 -13.26 -15.74 10.06
N MET A 51 -12.29 -15.17 10.78
CA MET A 51 -11.59 -13.94 10.37
C MET A 51 -10.70 -14.15 9.14
N ALA A 52 -10.02 -15.30 9.04
CA ALA A 52 -9.22 -15.64 7.87
C ALA A 52 -10.12 -15.83 6.64
N ALA A 53 -11.23 -16.57 6.78
CA ALA A 53 -12.22 -16.74 5.73
C ALA A 53 -12.85 -15.40 5.33
N GLN A 54 -13.17 -14.53 6.30
CA GLN A 54 -13.61 -13.15 6.01
C GLN A 54 -12.53 -12.33 5.32
N GLY A 55 -11.25 -12.44 5.70
CA GLY A 55 -10.15 -11.77 5.02
C GLY A 55 -10.00 -12.22 3.57
N PHE A 56 -10.05 -13.54 3.33
CA PHE A 56 -10.07 -14.11 1.98
C PHE A 56 -11.33 -13.71 1.20
N GLN A 57 -12.48 -13.65 1.85
CA GLN A 57 -13.73 -13.18 1.24
C GLN A 57 -13.63 -11.71 0.90
N LEU A 58 -13.11 -10.84 1.77
CA LEU A 58 -12.91 -9.41 1.51
C LEU A 58 -11.93 -9.20 0.34
N MET A 59 -10.85 -9.99 0.27
CA MET A 59 -9.92 -9.97 -0.88
C MET A 59 -10.58 -10.48 -2.18
N ASN A 60 -11.45 -11.49 -2.09
CA ASN A 60 -12.22 -12.01 -3.24
C ASN A 60 -13.48 -11.19 -3.58
N GLN A 61 -13.88 -10.25 -2.72
CA GLN A 61 -15.05 -9.39 -2.89
C GLN A 61 -14.68 -7.99 -3.38
N ASP A 62 -13.39 -7.65 -3.41
CA ASP A 62 -12.94 -6.42 -4.06
C ASP A 62 -13.12 -6.56 -5.58
N PRO A 63 -14.07 -5.83 -6.21
CA PRO A 63 -14.32 -5.94 -7.64
C PRO A 63 -13.07 -5.61 -8.47
N ALA A 64 -12.21 -4.72 -7.99
CA ALA A 64 -10.97 -4.34 -8.67
C ALA A 64 -9.95 -5.48 -8.67
N MET A 65 -9.92 -6.29 -7.60
CA MET A 65 -9.06 -7.46 -7.51
C MET A 65 -9.55 -8.58 -8.44
N VAL A 66 -10.85 -8.83 -8.46
CA VAL A 66 -11.47 -9.80 -9.38
C VAL A 66 -11.23 -9.41 -10.83
N GLU A 67 -11.43 -8.14 -11.17
CA GLU A 67 -11.16 -7.61 -12.51
C GLU A 67 -9.69 -7.83 -12.90
N PHE A 68 -8.74 -7.46 -12.03
CA PHE A 68 -7.32 -7.70 -12.30
C PHE A 68 -6.99 -9.18 -12.51
N MET A 69 -7.49 -10.09 -11.66
CA MET A 69 -7.24 -11.53 -11.81
C MET A 69 -7.84 -12.12 -13.10
N SER A 70 -8.85 -11.45 -13.66
CA SER A 70 -9.49 -11.85 -14.92
C SER A 70 -8.73 -11.36 -16.17
N LEU A 71 -7.76 -10.46 -16.02
CA LEU A 71 -6.96 -9.94 -17.13
C LEU A 71 -6.06 -11.03 -17.73
N PRO A 72 -5.65 -10.91 -19.01
CA PRO A 72 -4.60 -11.75 -19.58
C PRO A 72 -3.31 -11.69 -18.74
N GLY A 73 -2.58 -12.81 -18.63
CA GLY A 73 -1.39 -12.89 -17.77
C GLY A 73 -0.30 -11.86 -18.09
N GLU A 74 -0.11 -11.51 -19.36
CA GLU A 74 0.82 -10.45 -19.78
C GLU A 74 0.42 -9.08 -19.25
N GLU A 75 -0.88 -8.79 -19.24
CA GLU A 75 -1.42 -7.52 -18.72
C GLU A 75 -1.32 -7.47 -17.20
N GLN A 76 -1.54 -8.59 -16.50
CA GLN A 76 -1.31 -8.69 -15.06
C GLN A 76 0.16 -8.37 -14.72
N ILE A 77 1.12 -8.96 -15.43
CA ILE A 77 2.55 -8.71 -15.24
C ILE A 77 2.88 -7.23 -15.50
N ARG A 78 2.34 -6.64 -16.57
CA ARG A 78 2.56 -5.23 -16.90
C ARG A 78 2.09 -4.31 -15.78
N GLN A 79 0.86 -4.49 -15.30
CA GLN A 79 0.31 -3.68 -14.21
C GLN A 79 1.05 -3.88 -12.89
N GLN A 80 1.44 -5.12 -12.58
CA GLN A 80 2.26 -5.39 -11.40
C GLN A 80 3.62 -4.69 -11.48
N GLY A 81 4.22 -4.62 -12.68
CA GLY A 81 5.42 -3.84 -12.95
C GLY A 81 5.23 -2.35 -12.66
N LEU A 82 4.11 -1.76 -13.09
CA LEU A 82 3.78 -0.36 -12.82
C LEU A 82 3.61 -0.08 -11.32
N ALA A 83 2.87 -0.94 -10.61
CA ALA A 83 2.69 -0.81 -9.16
C ALA A 83 4.03 -0.91 -8.40
N ASN A 84 4.90 -1.84 -8.82
CA ASN A 84 6.23 -2.00 -8.25
C ASN A 84 7.11 -0.76 -8.51
N GLN A 85 7.09 -0.21 -9.73
CA GLN A 85 7.83 1.01 -10.07
C GLN A 85 7.35 2.20 -9.24
N TYR A 86 6.04 2.38 -9.09
CA TYR A 86 5.47 3.41 -8.24
C TYR A 86 5.95 3.30 -6.78
N GLY A 87 5.86 2.09 -6.19
CA GLY A 87 6.34 1.86 -4.83
C GLY A 87 7.84 2.08 -4.65
N GLN A 88 8.66 1.70 -5.63
CA GLN A 88 10.11 1.96 -5.64
C GLN A 88 10.41 3.47 -5.71
N ASN A 89 9.68 4.21 -6.55
CA ASN A 89 9.82 5.65 -6.63
C ASN A 89 9.46 6.34 -5.31
N LEU A 90 8.34 5.95 -4.67
CA LEU A 90 7.96 6.50 -3.36
C LEU A 90 9.02 6.22 -2.29
N ARG A 91 9.59 5.00 -2.26
CA ARG A 91 10.67 4.67 -1.33
C ARG A 91 11.92 5.53 -1.56
N ARG A 92 12.33 5.68 -2.82
CA ARG A 92 13.46 6.54 -3.19
C ARG A 92 13.21 8.00 -2.80
N LEU A 93 12.01 8.52 -3.04
CA LEU A 93 11.64 9.89 -2.65
C LEU A 93 11.63 10.05 -1.13
N HIS A 94 11.12 9.06 -0.40
CA HIS A 94 11.15 9.06 1.06
C HIS A 94 12.59 9.16 1.60
N GLU A 95 13.51 8.39 1.03
CA GLU A 95 14.91 8.31 1.47
C GLU A 95 15.75 9.52 1.03
N PHE A 96 15.61 9.97 -0.23
CA PHE A 96 16.54 10.91 -0.86
C PHE A 96 15.90 12.22 -1.34
N GLY A 97 14.57 12.31 -1.33
CA GLY A 97 13.86 13.49 -1.81
C GLY A 97 14.06 14.69 -0.88
N GLU A 98 14.00 15.88 -1.48
CA GLU A 98 14.05 17.14 -0.74
C GLU A 98 12.80 17.26 0.16
N PRO A 99 12.97 17.46 1.48
CA PRO A 99 11.85 17.67 2.39
C PRO A 99 11.09 18.95 2.05
N ALA A 100 9.77 18.86 1.97
CA ALA A 100 8.88 19.99 1.75
C ALA A 100 7.51 19.74 2.40
N THR A 101 6.62 20.71 2.29
CA THR A 101 5.20 20.55 2.65
C THR A 101 4.33 20.81 1.43
N ALA A 102 3.13 20.24 1.38
CA ALA A 102 2.18 20.54 0.33
C ALA A 102 0.75 20.64 0.86
N VAL A 103 -0.07 21.46 0.22
CA VAL A 103 -1.53 21.49 0.40
C VAL A 103 -2.19 20.87 -0.81
N VAL A 104 -3.08 19.89 -0.58
CA VAL A 104 -3.87 19.29 -1.66
C VAL A 104 -4.94 20.27 -2.12
N ARG A 105 -5.03 20.53 -3.42
CA ARG A 105 -6.01 21.46 -4.02
C ARG A 105 -7.16 20.73 -4.70
N THR A 106 -6.83 19.68 -5.44
CA THR A 106 -7.83 18.78 -6.02
C THR A 106 -7.37 17.35 -5.82
N LEU A 107 -8.31 16.42 -5.87
CA LEU A 107 -8.03 15.01 -5.86
C LEU A 107 -9.13 14.32 -6.67
N ASP A 108 -8.77 13.87 -7.86
CA ASP A 108 -9.69 13.43 -8.88
C ASP A 108 -9.40 11.96 -9.24
N ARG A 109 -10.44 11.12 -9.23
CA ARG A 109 -10.30 9.73 -9.68
C ARG A 109 -10.13 9.73 -11.20
N THR A 110 -9.11 9.02 -11.69
CA THR A 110 -8.82 8.98 -13.13
C THR A 110 -9.71 7.97 -13.88
N GLY A 111 -10.36 7.06 -13.15
CA GLY A 111 -11.05 5.90 -13.72
C GLY A 111 -10.11 4.74 -14.07
N VAL A 112 -8.79 4.93 -13.96
CA VAL A 112 -7.79 3.90 -14.16
C VAL A 112 -7.55 3.13 -12.86
N THR A 113 -7.38 1.82 -12.99
CA THR A 113 -6.95 0.92 -11.91
C THR A 113 -5.66 0.23 -12.36
N VAL A 114 -4.66 0.17 -11.49
CA VAL A 114 -3.37 -0.49 -11.73
C VAL A 114 -3.17 -1.55 -10.66
N ALA A 115 -3.12 -2.82 -11.05
CA ALA A 115 -2.94 -3.94 -10.14
C ALA A 115 -3.95 -3.92 -8.97
N ALA A 116 -5.24 -3.75 -9.33
CA ALA A 116 -6.35 -3.57 -8.39
C ALA A 116 -6.30 -2.31 -7.51
N GLN A 117 -5.34 -1.39 -7.72
CA GLN A 117 -5.27 -0.12 -7.01
C GLN A 117 -5.83 1.03 -7.84
N PRO A 118 -6.78 1.81 -7.32
CA PRO A 118 -7.33 2.94 -8.03
C PRO A 118 -6.29 4.05 -8.19
N GLN A 119 -6.29 4.66 -9.37
CA GLN A 119 -5.40 5.76 -9.70
C GLN A 119 -6.12 7.10 -9.54
N TYR A 120 -5.44 8.02 -8.87
CA TYR A 120 -5.90 9.38 -8.65
C TYR A 120 -4.90 10.40 -9.16
N THR A 121 -5.39 11.59 -9.47
CA THR A 121 -4.57 12.75 -9.78
C THR A 121 -4.87 13.85 -8.78
N SER A 122 -3.84 14.48 -8.23
CA SER A 122 -4.01 15.62 -7.34
C SER A 122 -3.22 16.83 -7.82
N VAL A 123 -3.83 18.00 -7.74
CA VAL A 123 -3.10 19.26 -7.80
C VAL A 123 -2.59 19.61 -6.40
N LEU A 124 -1.29 19.91 -6.29
CA LEU A 124 -0.61 20.26 -5.04
C LEU A 124 -0.05 21.67 -5.12
N ASP A 125 -0.20 22.45 -4.05
CA ASP A 125 0.64 23.63 -3.80
C ASP A 125 1.76 23.21 -2.85
N VAL A 126 2.98 23.13 -3.37
CA VAL A 126 4.16 22.66 -2.66
C VAL A 126 4.97 23.86 -2.16
N THR A 127 5.41 23.81 -0.90
CA THR A 127 6.25 24.80 -0.23
C THR A 127 7.57 24.14 0.18
N ARG A 128 8.68 24.58 -0.41
CA ARG A 128 10.04 24.14 -0.06
C ARG A 128 10.48 24.72 1.29
N ALA A 129 11.58 24.19 1.83
CA ALA A 129 12.16 24.67 3.08
C ALA A 129 12.62 26.14 3.02
N ASP A 130 12.97 26.64 1.83
CA ASP A 130 13.35 28.05 1.59
C ASP A 130 12.14 29.00 1.48
N GLY A 131 10.92 28.47 1.58
CA GLY A 131 9.67 29.23 1.46
C GLY A 131 9.19 29.42 0.03
N THR A 132 9.93 28.96 -0.99
CA THR A 132 9.46 29.00 -2.37
C THR A 132 8.27 28.07 -2.56
N THR A 133 7.27 28.54 -3.32
CA THR A 133 6.05 27.79 -3.59
C THR A 133 5.84 27.57 -5.08
N TYR A 134 5.30 26.41 -5.43
CA TYR A 134 4.92 26.10 -6.80
C TYR A 134 3.77 25.11 -6.84
N ARG A 135 3.06 25.07 -7.97
CA ARG A 135 1.95 24.14 -8.20
C ARG A 135 2.41 23.00 -9.10
N THR A 136 2.03 21.78 -8.72
CA THR A 136 2.30 20.57 -9.53
C THR A 136 1.09 19.64 -9.51
N THR A 137 1.08 18.70 -10.45
CA THR A 137 0.09 17.63 -10.55
C THR A 137 0.79 16.29 -10.40
N VAL A 138 0.33 15.47 -9.46
CA VAL A 138 0.90 14.14 -9.22
C VAL A 138 -0.14 13.04 -9.32
N THR A 139 0.34 11.83 -9.59
CA THR A 139 -0.48 10.62 -9.65
C THR A 139 -0.28 9.77 -8.40
N HIS A 140 -1.37 9.25 -7.86
CA HIS A 140 -1.37 8.35 -6.70
C HIS A 140 -1.95 6.99 -7.07
N LEU A 141 -1.34 5.92 -6.56
CA LEU A 141 -1.94 4.61 -6.46
C LEU A 141 -2.22 4.35 -4.98
N VAL A 142 -3.44 4.64 -4.54
CA VAL A 142 -3.84 4.54 -3.14
C VAL A 142 -5.16 3.79 -3.02
N PRO A 143 -5.34 2.94 -1.99
CA PRO A 143 -6.63 2.31 -1.73
C PRO A 143 -7.75 3.33 -1.45
N ASP A 144 -8.97 3.03 -1.90
CA ASP A 144 -10.16 3.87 -1.66
C ASP A 144 -10.38 4.14 -0.14
N MET A 145 -9.99 3.19 0.72
CA MET A 145 -10.14 3.34 2.18
C MET A 145 -9.22 4.40 2.80
N THR A 146 -8.02 4.59 2.26
CA THR A 146 -7.07 5.61 2.75
C THR A 146 -7.19 6.93 2.00
N PHE A 147 -8.07 7.00 1.00
CA PHE A 147 -8.33 8.16 0.15
C PHE A 147 -8.69 9.44 0.93
N ALA A 148 -9.47 9.31 2.01
CA ALA A 148 -9.99 10.44 2.77
C ALA A 148 -8.87 11.33 3.39
N GLN A 149 -7.68 10.76 3.66
CA GLN A 149 -6.58 11.51 4.25
C GLN A 149 -5.98 12.54 3.28
N TYR A 150 -6.24 12.43 1.98
CA TYR A 150 -5.75 13.34 0.94
C TYR A 150 -6.80 14.35 0.48
N ALA A 151 -7.88 14.57 1.25
CA ALA A 151 -8.94 15.49 0.87
C ALA A 151 -8.41 16.91 0.56
N PRO A 152 -9.00 17.64 -0.41
CA PRO A 152 -8.64 19.03 -0.67
C PRO A 152 -8.62 19.88 0.61
N GLY A 153 -7.59 20.72 0.73
CA GLY A 153 -7.33 21.54 1.92
C GLY A 153 -6.44 20.87 2.97
N THR A 154 -6.24 19.56 2.91
CA THR A 154 -5.30 18.88 3.80
C THR A 154 -3.85 19.24 3.47
N ARG A 155 -3.01 19.29 4.50
CA ARG A 155 -1.58 19.59 4.38
C ARG A 155 -0.77 18.35 4.69
N HIS A 156 0.31 18.13 3.97
CA HIS A 156 1.11 16.91 4.07
C HIS A 156 2.61 17.21 4.08
N HIS A 157 3.38 16.35 4.75
CA HIS A 157 4.79 16.20 4.47
C HIS A 157 4.96 15.55 3.10
N VAL A 158 5.83 16.15 2.28
CA VAL A 158 6.13 15.65 0.94
C VAL A 158 7.63 15.57 0.72
N ARG A 159 8.02 14.78 -0.29
CA ARG A 159 9.39 14.70 -0.77
C ARG A 159 9.43 14.98 -2.26
N ILE A 160 10.26 15.94 -2.65
CA ILE A 160 10.40 16.38 -4.04
C ILE A 160 11.62 15.68 -4.64
N ASP A 161 11.50 15.17 -5.87
CA ASP A 161 12.67 14.78 -6.65
C ASP A 161 13.48 16.02 -7.03
N ARG A 162 14.76 16.06 -6.66
CA ARG A 162 15.65 17.19 -6.98
C ARG A 162 15.87 17.37 -8.48
N ASN A 163 15.72 16.29 -9.25
CA ASN A 163 15.91 16.32 -10.71
C ASN A 163 14.60 16.55 -11.46
N ASP A 164 13.45 16.41 -10.80
CA ASP A 164 12.13 16.61 -11.39
C ASP A 164 11.14 17.16 -10.35
N PRO A 165 10.91 18.48 -10.30
CA PRO A 165 9.99 19.07 -9.33
C PRO A 165 8.53 18.62 -9.52
N ASN A 166 8.19 17.97 -10.63
CA ASN A 166 6.86 17.39 -10.80
C ASN A 166 6.70 16.01 -10.16
N ASN A 167 7.81 15.35 -9.81
CA ASN A 167 7.81 14.06 -9.12
C ASN A 167 7.83 14.28 -7.60
N VAL A 168 6.64 14.33 -7.00
CA VAL A 168 6.45 14.59 -5.56
C VAL A 168 5.76 13.41 -4.89
N GLY A 169 6.39 12.86 -3.86
CA GLY A 169 5.80 11.84 -2.99
C GLY A 169 5.07 12.49 -1.82
N VAL A 170 3.85 12.05 -1.53
CA VAL A 170 3.01 12.55 -0.43
C VAL A 170 2.91 11.49 0.65
N PHE A 171 3.21 11.86 1.90
CA PHE A 171 3.37 10.90 2.99
C PHE A 171 2.44 11.21 4.16
N GLU A 172 2.93 11.94 5.15
CA GLU A 172 2.27 12.12 6.44
C GLU A 172 1.34 13.33 6.41
N LEU A 173 0.12 13.15 6.91
CA LEU A 173 -0.82 14.25 7.13
C LEU A 173 -0.29 15.16 8.26
N LEU A 174 -0.27 16.46 7.98
CA LEU A 174 0.05 17.49 8.96
C LEU A 174 -1.22 17.98 9.67
N PRO A 175 -1.13 18.30 10.97
CA PRO A 175 -2.21 18.92 11.72
C PRO A 175 -2.53 20.35 11.23
#